data_AF-A0A7X2SGQ5-F1
#
_entry.id   AF-A0A7X2SGQ5-F1
#
_cell.length_a   1.000
_cell.length_b   1.000
_cell.length_c   1.000
_cell.angle_alpha   90.00
_cell.angle_beta   90.00
_cell.angle_gamma   90.00
#
_symmetry.space_group_name_H-M   'P 1'
#
loop_
_entity.id
_entity.type
_entity.pdbx_description
1 polymer ?
#
loop_
_entity_poly.entity_id
_entity_poly.type
_entity_poly.pdbx_seq_one_letter_code
_entity_poly.pdbx_strand_id
1 'polypeptide(L)'
;MKTDRENLMSVQADKFMRSEINRESPSFTAKTPLMNLTASAPTLLTINQLCQLEPALTPGGIRHLLFTKGHNLPGVYRFGRKILFDRTEFMGGIKKGSTAIIGGRKSA
;
A
#
# COMPACT_ATOMS: atom_id res chain seq x y z
N MET A 1 -41.08 38.92 -52.22
CA MET A 1 -39.94 39.60 -51.53
C MET A 1 -40.19 39.56 -50.03
N LYS A 2 -39.14 39.33 -49.22
CA LYS A 2 -39.08 38.65 -47.91
C LYS A 2 -38.87 37.14 -48.09
N THR A 3 -37.76 36.66 -48.68
CA THR A 3 -36.35 36.71 -48.23
C THR A 3 -36.08 35.77 -47.06
N ASP A 4 -35.99 34.47 -47.36
CA ASP A 4 -34.95 33.44 -47.07
C ASP A 4 -33.99 33.55 -45.87
N ARG A 5 -34.13 34.50 -44.95
CA ARG A 5 -33.23 34.70 -43.80
C ARG A 5 -33.74 34.12 -42.48
N GLU A 6 -35.03 33.83 -42.34
CA GLU A 6 -35.58 33.37 -41.06
C GLU A 6 -35.48 31.85 -40.86
N ASN A 7 -35.35 31.07 -41.95
CA ASN A 7 -35.19 29.62 -41.86
C ASN A 7 -33.73 29.15 -41.69
N LEU A 8 -32.76 30.06 -41.82
CA LEU A 8 -31.34 29.74 -41.65
C LEU A 8 -30.91 29.76 -40.17
N MET A 9 -31.61 30.53 -39.32
CA MET A 9 -31.25 30.63 -37.89
C MET A 9 -31.89 29.56 -37.00
N SER A 10 -32.97 28.89 -37.42
CA SER A 10 -33.55 27.77 -36.66
C SER A 10 -32.75 26.47 -36.83
N VAL A 11 -32.26 26.19 -38.06
CA VAL A 11 -31.46 25.00 -38.36
C VAL A 11 -30.06 25.09 -37.72
N GLN A 12 -29.52 26.31 -37.56
CA GLN A 12 -28.22 26.53 -36.91
C GLN A 12 -28.29 26.29 -35.40
N ALA A 13 -29.44 26.55 -34.75
CA ALA A 13 -29.61 26.39 -33.31
C ALA A 13 -29.75 24.91 -32.89
N ASP A 14 -30.45 24.09 -33.68
CA ASP A 14 -30.60 22.66 -33.38
C ASP A 14 -29.33 21.84 -33.65
N LYS A 15 -28.43 22.34 -34.51
CA LYS A 15 -27.13 21.72 -34.75
C LYS A 15 -26.13 22.01 -33.62
N PHE A 16 -26.38 23.02 -32.78
CA PHE A 16 -25.49 23.43 -31.71
C PHE A 16 -25.76 22.72 -30.37
N MET A 17 -26.86 21.97 -30.24
CA MET A 17 -27.28 21.38 -28.95
C MET A 17 -27.45 19.85 -28.96
N ARG A 18 -26.86 19.12 -29.93
CA ARG A 18 -26.99 17.64 -29.98
C ARG A 18 -25.74 16.82 -30.31
N SER A 19 -24.57 17.44 -30.34
CA SER A 19 -23.27 16.77 -30.35
C SER A 19 -22.33 17.70 -29.59
N GLU A 20 -22.06 17.52 -28.30
CA GLU A 20 -21.21 16.46 -27.78
C GLU A 20 -21.63 16.05 -26.35
N ILE A 21 -22.53 15.06 -26.25
CA ILE A 21 -22.63 14.23 -25.04
C ILE A 21 -21.86 12.93 -25.35
N ASN A 22 -20.57 13.08 -25.64
CA ASN A 22 -19.64 11.97 -25.67
C ASN A 22 -18.51 12.30 -24.69
N ARG A 23 -18.71 11.80 -23.47
CA ARG A 23 -17.69 11.18 -22.62
C ARG A 23 -16.24 11.57 -22.92
N GLU A 24 -15.74 12.61 -22.26
CA GLU A 24 -14.38 12.58 -21.73
C GLU A 24 -14.39 13.25 -20.35
N SER A 25 -14.38 12.41 -19.32
CA SER A 25 -13.95 12.84 -17.99
C SER A 25 -12.55 13.45 -18.16
N PRO A 26 -12.23 14.62 -17.57
CA PRO A 26 -10.87 15.15 -17.62
C PRO A 26 -9.97 14.12 -16.94
N SER A 27 -9.27 13.35 -17.76
CA SER A 27 -8.18 12.52 -17.30
C SER A 27 -7.16 13.49 -16.72
N PHE A 28 -7.05 13.49 -15.39
CA PHE A 28 -5.95 14.14 -14.69
C PHE A 28 -4.69 13.35 -15.06
N THR A 29 -4.19 13.55 -16.28
CA THR A 29 -2.87 13.10 -16.69
C THR A 29 -1.89 14.13 -16.16
N ALA A 30 -1.76 14.15 -14.83
CA ALA A 30 -0.47 14.48 -14.27
C ALA A 30 0.52 13.51 -14.92
N LYS A 31 1.24 13.99 -15.94
CA LYS A 31 2.52 13.43 -16.36
C LYS A 31 3.51 13.66 -15.23
N THR A 32 3.22 13.01 -14.10
CA THR A 32 4.22 12.69 -13.11
C THR A 32 5.26 11.89 -13.87
N PRO A 33 6.53 12.29 -13.91
CA PRO A 33 7.55 11.47 -14.51
C PRO A 33 7.42 10.10 -13.84
N LEU A 34 7.20 9.07 -14.65
CA LEU A 34 7.12 7.69 -14.20
C LEU A 34 8.55 7.32 -13.80
N MET A 35 8.98 7.81 -12.64
CA MET A 35 10.13 7.29 -11.94
C MET A 35 9.73 5.85 -11.66
N ASN A 36 10.21 4.97 -12.54
CA ASN A 36 10.21 3.53 -12.38
C ASN A 36 11.16 3.21 -11.22
N LEU A 37 10.80 3.68 -10.02
CA LEU A 37 11.14 3.03 -8.79
C LEU A 37 10.50 1.67 -8.97
N THR A 38 11.29 0.67 -9.34
CA THR A 38 10.95 -0.71 -8.99
C THR A 38 10.47 -0.61 -7.55
N ALA A 39 9.15 -0.74 -7.34
CA ALA A 39 8.53 -0.38 -6.08
C ALA A 39 9.08 -1.36 -5.06
N SER A 40 10.23 -1.00 -4.50
CA SER A 40 10.97 -1.79 -3.55
C SER A 40 10.01 -1.91 -2.41
N ALA A 41 9.48 -3.11 -2.24
CA ALA A 41 8.51 -3.39 -1.19
C ALA A 41 9.08 -2.78 0.11
N PRO A 42 8.25 -2.08 0.90
CA PRO A 42 8.73 -1.40 2.09
C PRO A 42 9.59 -2.36 2.90
N THR A 43 10.87 -2.00 3.07
CA THR A 43 11.89 -2.88 3.65
C THR A 43 11.54 -3.20 5.11
N LEU A 44 10.85 -2.27 5.75
CA LEU A 44 10.45 -2.34 7.14
C LEU A 44 8.93 -2.33 7.28
N LEU A 45 8.41 -3.30 8.01
CA LEU A 45 6.99 -3.55 8.20
C LEU A 45 6.57 -3.32 9.65
N THR A 46 5.34 -2.86 9.86
CA THR A 46 4.70 -2.96 11.18
C THR A 46 4.26 -4.39 11.47
N ILE A 47 3.96 -4.71 12.73
CA ILE A 47 3.45 -6.04 13.15
C ILE A 47 2.25 -6.47 12.29
N ASN A 48 1.29 -5.56 12.06
CA ASN A 48 0.08 -5.90 11.31
C ASN A 48 0.38 -6.21 9.83
N GLN A 49 1.27 -5.43 9.20
CA GLN A 49 1.69 -5.67 7.82
C GLN A 49 2.49 -6.98 7.69
N LEU A 50 3.36 -7.28 8.66
CA LEU A 50 4.08 -8.55 8.70
C LEU A 50 3.12 -9.74 8.80
N CYS A 51 2.12 -9.68 9.68
CA CYS A 51 1.11 -10.73 9.82
C CYS A 51 0.21 -10.90 8.58
N GLN A 52 -0.05 -9.82 7.83
CA GLN A 52 -0.77 -9.92 6.55
C GLN A 52 0.05 -10.66 5.49
N LEU A 53 1.37 -10.46 5.47
CA LEU A 53 2.28 -11.14 4.53
C LEU A 53 2.67 -12.54 4.97
N GLU A 54 2.66 -12.81 6.28
CA GLU A 54 3.01 -14.09 6.89
C GLU A 54 1.84 -14.57 7.77
N PRO A 55 0.80 -15.20 7.19
CA PRO A 55 -0.41 -15.59 7.92
C PRO A 55 -0.19 -16.60 9.05
N ALA A 56 0.95 -17.29 9.07
CA ALA A 56 1.35 -18.17 10.16
C ALA A 56 1.70 -17.39 11.46
N LEU A 57 2.00 -16.10 11.35
CA LEU A 57 2.32 -15.24 12.49
C LEU A 57 1.09 -14.47 12.95
N THR A 58 0.91 -14.38 14.26
CA THR A 58 -0.17 -13.57 14.85
C THR A 58 0.39 -12.34 15.57
N PRO A 59 -0.35 -11.21 15.59
CA PRO A 59 0.09 -10.04 16.33
C PRO A 59 0.29 -10.31 17.83
N GLY A 60 -0.54 -11.20 18.40
CA GLY A 60 -0.41 -11.64 19.79
C GLY A 60 0.88 -12.44 20.04
N GLY A 61 1.20 -13.40 19.17
CA GLY A 61 2.43 -14.19 19.28
C GLY A 61 3.69 -13.34 19.16
N ILE A 62 3.72 -12.39 18.22
CA ILE A 62 4.85 -11.45 18.07
C ILE A 62 5.01 -10.57 19.31
N ARG A 63 3.91 -10.03 19.86
CA ARG A 63 3.96 -9.24 21.09
C ARG A 63 4.49 -10.05 22.28
N HIS A 64 4.03 -11.29 22.43
CA HIS A 64 4.51 -12.18 23.48
C HIS A 64 6.01 -12.48 23.32
N LEU A 65 6.47 -12.73 22.09
CA LEU A 65 7.88 -12.92 21.79
C LEU A 65 8.71 -11.70 22.19
N LEU A 66 8.30 -10.50 21.79
CA LEU A 66 9.00 -9.25 22.13
C LEU A 66 9.01 -8.98 23.65
N PHE A 67 7.92 -9.31 24.35
CA PHE A 67 7.88 -9.18 25.81
C PHE A 67 8.88 -10.11 26.50
N THR A 68 8.97 -11.35 26.03
CA THR A 68 9.80 -12.39 26.66
C THR A 68 11.28 -12.32 26.26
N LYS A 69 11.58 -11.92 25.02
CA LYS A 69 12.96 -11.84 24.47
C LYS A 69 13.52 -10.43 24.37
N GLY A 70 12.67 -9.42 24.51
CA GLY A 70 13.03 -8.05 24.19
C GLY A 70 13.11 -7.81 22.69
N HIS A 71 13.80 -6.73 22.33
CA HIS A 71 13.87 -6.23 20.95
C HIS A 71 15.15 -6.64 20.21
N ASN A 72 16.07 -7.36 20.87
CA ASN A 72 17.33 -7.79 20.27
C ASN A 72 17.13 -9.10 19.49
N LEU A 73 16.29 -9.04 18.46
CA LEU A 73 15.98 -10.15 17.57
C LEU A 73 16.40 -9.77 16.14
N PRO A 74 16.87 -10.74 15.33
CA PRO A 74 17.20 -10.48 13.93
C PRO A 74 16.01 -9.86 13.19
N GLY A 75 16.25 -8.80 12.42
CA GLY A 75 15.20 -8.11 11.68
C GLY A 75 14.24 -7.27 12.53
N VAL A 76 14.46 -7.11 13.83
CA VAL A 76 13.61 -6.27 14.69
C VAL A 76 14.29 -4.95 14.99
N TYR A 77 13.63 -3.85 14.63
CA TYR A 77 14.17 -2.50 14.74
C TYR A 77 13.24 -1.61 15.57
N ARG A 78 13.79 -0.94 16.59
CA ARG A 78 13.07 0.11 17.33
C ARG A 78 13.21 1.44 16.61
N PHE A 79 12.09 2.10 16.33
CA PHE A 79 12.02 3.47 15.84
C PHE A 79 11.16 4.31 16.80
N GLY A 80 11.81 4.89 17.81
CA GLY A 80 11.11 5.56 18.91
C GLY A 80 10.17 4.62 19.65
N ARG A 81 8.87 4.91 19.59
CA ARG A 81 7.79 4.08 20.19
C ARG A 81 7.30 2.95 19.27
N LYS A 82 7.77 2.89 18.01
CA LYS A 82 7.36 1.88 17.03
C LYS A 82 8.38 0.74 16.99
N ILE A 83 7.87 -0.47 16.72
CA ILE A 83 8.67 -1.64 16.38
C ILE A 83 8.42 -1.95 14.90
N LEU A 84 9.51 -2.07 14.16
CA LEU A 84 9.50 -2.36 12.73
C LEU A 84 10.26 -3.65 12.46
N PHE A 85 9.90 -4.33 11.38
CA PHE A 85 10.40 -5.65 11.04
C PHE A 85 10.94 -5.67 9.61
N ASP A 86 12.19 -6.08 9.42
CA ASP A 86 12.63 -6.61 8.14
C ASP A 86 12.14 -8.06 8.03
N ARG A 87 11.25 -8.31 7.07
CA ARG A 87 10.64 -9.63 6.89
C ARG A 87 11.67 -10.72 6.64
N THR A 88 12.66 -10.47 5.78
CA THR A 88 13.63 -11.48 5.35
C THR A 88 14.53 -11.86 6.50
N GLU A 89 15.06 -10.85 7.21
CA GLU A 89 15.92 -11.09 8.37
C GLU A 89 15.16 -11.75 9.52
N PHE A 90 13.93 -11.29 9.79
CA PHE A 90 13.12 -11.82 10.87
C PHE A 90 12.74 -13.28 10.62
N MET A 91 12.27 -13.62 9.42
CA MET A 91 11.95 -15.00 9.04
C MET A 91 13.22 -15.88 9.02
N GLY A 92 14.35 -15.33 8.57
CA GLY A 92 15.65 -15.98 8.66
C GLY A 92 16.05 -16.29 10.11
N GLY A 93 15.85 -15.34 11.02
CA GLY A 93 16.09 -15.50 12.46
C GLY A 93 15.22 -16.58 13.10
N ILE A 94 13.93 -16.62 12.75
CA ILE A 94 12.99 -17.67 13.20
C ILE A 94 13.48 -19.04 12.75
N LYS A 95 13.80 -19.21 11.47
CA LYS A 95 14.27 -20.49 10.91
C LYS A 95 15.58 -20.97 11.55
N LYS A 96 16.45 -20.04 11.94
CA LYS A 96 17.71 -20.33 12.68
C LYS A 96 17.49 -20.64 14.17
N GLY A 97 16.25 -20.58 14.67
CA GLY A 97 15.91 -20.90 16.05
C GLY A 97 16.10 -19.74 17.04
N SER A 98 16.30 -18.50 16.57
CA SER A 98 16.46 -17.32 17.45
C SER A 98 15.22 -17.09 18.35
N THR A 99 14.07 -17.62 17.92
CA THR A 99 12.78 -17.56 18.62
C THR A 99 12.35 -18.90 19.21
N ALA A 100 13.17 -19.96 19.13
CA ALA A 100 12.78 -21.31 19.54
C ALA A 100 12.69 -21.48 21.07
N ILE A 101 13.48 -20.71 21.83
CA ILE A 101 13.51 -20.78 23.30
C ILE A 101 12.72 -19.59 23.86
N ILE A 102 11.40 -19.60 23.75
CA ILE A 102 10.55 -18.58 24.39
C ILE A 102 10.48 -18.96 25.89
N GLY A 103 10.83 -18.04 26.78
CA GLY A 103 11.15 -18.30 28.20
C GLY A 103 10.25 -19.32 28.90
N GLY A 104 10.85 -20.23 29.68
CA GLY A 104 10.15 -21.34 30.35
C GLY A 104 11.02 -22.58 30.54
N ARG A 105 12.07 -22.77 29.73
CA ARG A 105 13.15 -23.70 30.11
C ARG A 105 14.00 -23.03 31.17
N LYS A 106 13.72 -23.31 32.44
CA LYS A 106 14.78 -23.34 33.46
C LYS A 106 15.86 -24.25 32.87
N SER A 107 17.06 -23.71 32.66
CA SER A 107 18.25 -24.53 32.54
C SER A 107 18.26 -25.46 33.75
N ALA A 108 18.05 -26.75 33.48
CA ALA A 108 18.34 -27.81 34.45
C ALA A 108 19.86 -27.92 34.61
#